data_AF-A0AAU6HZR5-F1
#
_entry.id   AF-A0AAU6HZR5-F1
#
_cell.length_a   1.000
_cell.length_b   1.000
_cell.length_c   1.000
_cell.angle_alpha   90.00
_cell.angle_beta   90.00
_cell.angle_gamma   90.00
#
_symmetry.space_group_name_H-M   'P 1'
#
loop_
_entity.id
_entity.type
_entity.pdbx_description
1 polymer ?
#
loop_
_entity_poly.entity_id
_entity_poly.type
_entity_poly.pdbx_seq_one_letter_code
_entity_poly.pdbx_strand_id
1 'polypeptide(L)'
;MKTATLAGTCAAALLALVLTGCSQDGTAAVGDHAGPSRPTTASPAGLPDGIAALGSQQQLGDEAWKATVRPLDTATPPADGSLPAGWSAARVQVDLTNTGSDIALLPETAVTVRVGELGLETKPFTDQNLVGFPKPDAGTKVKPGATFTANLGVAVPPQTAGQRATVTLEATQAGLAEADTVFFEGTLPGSPTRATPTPAGTAATGSAVALGQWSPDGVRVSPLQLAGDKGGRRDATLELSVRNTDDDPRSGMGVTLRVLVGADLTTADTVSAGLGYQDAPIAPHRTATDTVRVSVPSRAVPGPVTVQAEQRGGSQLMFEGTLK
;
A
#
# COMPACT_ATOMS: atom_id res chain seq x y z
N MET A 1 -45.12 -21.61 -47.05
CA MET A 1 -45.00 -22.29 -48.35
C MET A 1 -44.18 -21.41 -49.29
N LYS A 2 -43.28 -22.05 -50.07
CA LYS A 2 -42.42 -21.54 -51.16
C LYS A 2 -41.09 -20.86 -50.77
N THR A 3 -40.14 -21.77 -50.56
CA THR A 3 -38.75 -21.79 -51.03
C THR A 3 -38.47 -21.17 -52.40
N ALA A 4 -37.29 -20.58 -52.56
CA ALA A 4 -36.44 -20.74 -53.75
C ALA A 4 -34.96 -20.50 -53.41
N THR A 5 -34.20 -21.59 -53.46
CA THR A 5 -32.74 -21.72 -53.51
C THR A 5 -32.27 -21.78 -54.97
N LEU A 6 -31.03 -21.37 -55.24
CA LEU A 6 -30.10 -21.83 -56.30
C LEU A 6 -28.73 -21.16 -55.96
N ALA A 7 -27.68 -21.83 -55.48
CA ALA A 7 -26.84 -22.88 -56.10
C ALA A 7 -26.27 -22.42 -57.46
N GLY A 8 -24.98 -22.49 -57.79
CA GLY A 8 -23.78 -23.07 -57.19
C GLY A 8 -22.53 -22.56 -57.96
N THR A 9 -21.35 -22.55 -57.34
CA THR A 9 -20.24 -23.54 -57.49
C THR A 9 -19.20 -23.22 -58.57
N CYS A 10 -17.95 -23.03 -58.14
CA CYS A 10 -16.72 -23.77 -58.51
C CYS A 10 -15.50 -22.99 -57.95
N ALA A 11 -14.75 -23.49 -56.96
CA ALA A 11 -13.65 -24.49 -57.08
C ALA A 11 -12.45 -23.91 -57.88
N ALA A 12 -11.19 -23.97 -57.46
CA ALA A 12 -10.52 -24.86 -56.52
C ALA A 12 -9.10 -24.38 -56.10
N ALA A 13 -8.55 -25.13 -55.13
CA ALA A 13 -7.17 -25.61 -54.98
C ALA A 13 -6.05 -24.62 -54.58
N LEU A 14 -5.49 -24.75 -53.36
CA LEU A 14 -4.48 -25.72 -52.86
C LEU A 14 -3.06 -25.44 -53.38
N LEU A 15 -2.18 -24.98 -52.48
CA LEU A 15 -0.76 -25.34 -52.49
C LEU A 15 -0.21 -25.32 -51.05
N ALA A 16 -0.15 -26.52 -50.47
CA ALA A 16 0.78 -26.84 -49.41
C ALA A 16 2.13 -27.15 -50.05
N LEU A 17 3.21 -26.57 -49.53
CA LEU A 17 4.56 -27.04 -49.79
C LEU A 17 5.21 -27.36 -48.45
N VAL A 18 5.33 -28.66 -48.17
CA VAL A 18 6.21 -29.22 -47.15
C VAL A 18 7.46 -29.70 -47.89
N LEU A 19 8.62 -29.17 -47.55
CA LEU A 19 9.91 -29.78 -47.85
C LEU A 19 10.71 -29.87 -46.56
N THR A 20 11.07 -31.12 -46.27
CA THR A 20 11.82 -31.66 -45.14
C THR A 20 13.31 -31.41 -45.22
N GLY A 21 13.98 -31.27 -44.06
CA GLY A 21 15.44 -31.41 -43.94
C GLY A 21 15.94 -31.19 -42.49
N CYS A 22 16.29 -32.27 -41.81
CA CYS A 22 16.76 -32.31 -40.42
C CYS A 22 18.23 -31.88 -40.26
N SER A 23 18.55 -31.16 -39.16
CA SER A 23 19.57 -31.50 -38.12
C SER A 23 20.33 -30.29 -37.55
N GLN A 24 20.42 -30.27 -36.21
CA GLN A 24 21.43 -29.67 -35.32
C GLN A 24 21.34 -28.21 -34.84
N ASP A 25 21.05 -28.13 -33.53
CA ASP A 25 21.63 -27.26 -32.48
C ASP A 25 21.78 -25.76 -32.71
N GLY A 26 20.94 -25.02 -32.00
CA GLY A 26 21.12 -23.59 -31.74
C GLY A 26 20.01 -23.09 -30.83
N THR A 27 20.26 -23.04 -29.53
CA THR A 27 19.47 -22.31 -28.53
C THR A 27 19.17 -20.90 -29.03
N ALA A 28 17.91 -20.63 -29.36
CA ALA A 28 17.40 -19.29 -29.57
C ALA A 28 16.67 -18.85 -28.29
N ALA A 29 17.27 -17.89 -27.59
CA ALA A 29 16.70 -17.23 -26.44
C ALA A 29 15.30 -16.69 -26.77
N VAL A 30 14.34 -17.02 -25.91
CA VAL A 30 13.04 -16.35 -25.88
C VAL A 30 13.33 -14.91 -25.49
N GLY A 31 13.11 -14.00 -26.43
CA GLY A 31 13.30 -12.57 -26.22
C GLY A 31 12.33 -12.06 -25.17
N ASP A 32 12.88 -11.51 -24.09
CA ASP A 32 12.16 -10.68 -23.13
C ASP A 32 11.45 -9.54 -23.86
N HIS A 33 10.13 -9.47 -23.69
CA HIS A 33 9.40 -8.24 -23.93
C HIS A 33 9.73 -7.26 -22.80
N ALA A 34 10.85 -6.55 -22.97
CA ALA A 34 11.16 -5.35 -22.20
C ALA A 34 10.07 -4.31 -22.47
N GLY A 35 9.17 -4.12 -21.49
CA GLY A 35 8.31 -2.95 -21.43
C GLY A 35 9.16 -1.66 -21.38
N PRO A 36 8.61 -0.52 -21.82
CA PRO A 36 9.37 0.72 -21.91
C PRO A 36 9.90 1.13 -20.54
N SER A 37 11.24 1.23 -20.45
CA SER A 37 11.93 1.75 -19.27
C SER A 37 11.52 3.20 -19.03
N ARG A 38 10.88 3.45 -17.89
CA ARG A 38 10.44 4.79 -17.44
C ARG A 38 11.67 5.71 -17.29
N PRO A 39 11.63 6.97 -17.75
CA PRO A 39 12.72 7.91 -17.53
C PRO A 39 12.83 8.26 -16.04
N THR A 40 13.96 7.91 -15.43
CA THR A 40 14.29 8.20 -14.04
C THR A 40 14.55 9.69 -13.86
N THR A 41 13.64 10.42 -13.19
CA THR A 41 13.99 11.73 -12.63
C THR A 41 15.03 11.51 -11.54
N ALA A 42 16.20 12.14 -11.66
CA ALA A 42 17.28 12.03 -10.68
C ALA A 42 16.76 12.29 -9.26
N SER A 43 16.90 11.30 -8.37
CA SER A 43 16.48 11.42 -6.99
C SER A 43 17.32 12.50 -6.28
N PRO A 44 16.71 13.43 -5.51
CA PRO A 44 17.46 14.37 -4.69
C PRO A 44 18.43 13.62 -3.78
N ALA A 45 19.62 14.19 -3.52
CA ALA A 45 20.67 13.53 -2.75
C ALA A 45 20.14 12.96 -1.42
N GLY A 46 20.15 11.63 -1.29
CA GLY A 46 19.79 10.90 -0.07
C GLY A 46 18.43 10.17 -0.08
N LEU A 47 17.60 10.35 -1.12
CA LEU A 47 16.36 9.56 -1.28
C LEU A 47 16.61 8.32 -2.18
N PRO A 48 15.97 7.17 -1.89
CA PRO A 48 15.95 6.06 -2.83
C PRO A 48 15.35 6.46 -4.17
N ASP A 49 15.71 5.73 -5.23
CA ASP A 49 15.05 5.87 -6.52
C ASP A 49 13.55 5.55 -6.38
N GLY A 50 12.72 6.21 -7.20
CA GLY A 50 11.27 6.08 -7.16
C GLY A 50 10.56 6.93 -6.09
N ILE A 51 11.30 7.64 -5.22
CA ILE A 51 10.73 8.54 -4.20
C ILE A 51 11.13 9.99 -4.47
N ALA A 52 10.17 10.87 -4.70
CA ALA A 52 10.43 12.31 -4.83
C ALA A 52 10.42 13.03 -3.47
N ALA A 53 11.14 14.14 -3.37
CA ALA A 53 10.99 15.02 -2.21
C ALA A 53 9.60 15.69 -2.20
N LEU A 54 9.03 15.95 -1.03
CA LEU A 54 7.86 16.83 -0.90
C LEU A 54 8.15 18.20 -1.51
N GLY A 55 7.19 18.72 -2.27
CA GLY A 55 7.30 19.95 -3.07
C GLY A 55 7.77 19.71 -4.50
N SER A 56 8.32 18.54 -4.82
CA SER A 56 8.69 18.16 -6.19
C SER A 56 7.48 17.68 -6.99
N GLN A 57 7.58 17.77 -8.31
CA GLN A 57 6.57 17.24 -9.21
C GLN A 57 6.91 15.81 -9.63
N GLN A 58 5.91 14.93 -9.72
CA GLN A 58 6.05 13.61 -10.35
C GLN A 58 4.98 13.42 -11.44
N GLN A 59 5.37 12.73 -12.50
CA GLN A 59 4.49 12.40 -13.61
C GLN A 59 3.65 11.15 -13.28
N LEU A 60 2.35 11.22 -13.54
CA LEU A 60 1.42 10.11 -13.46
C LEU A 60 1.18 9.53 -14.88
N GLY A 61 1.15 8.19 -14.98
CA GLY A 61 0.73 7.42 -16.16
C GLY A 61 1.30 7.91 -17.51
N ASP A 62 0.42 7.95 -18.51
CA ASP A 62 0.63 8.40 -19.91
C ASP A 62 0.97 9.89 -20.05
N GLU A 63 1.59 10.48 -19.05
CA GLU A 63 2.06 11.87 -19.01
C GLU A 63 0.97 12.96 -19.06
N ALA A 64 -0.31 12.58 -18.94
CA ALA A 64 -1.44 13.51 -18.95
C ALA A 64 -1.62 14.29 -17.63
N TRP A 65 -1.03 13.81 -16.54
CA TRP A 65 -1.15 14.41 -15.21
C TRP A 65 0.16 14.48 -14.46
N LYS A 66 0.39 15.61 -13.77
CA LYS A 66 1.46 15.76 -12.78
C LYS A 66 0.90 15.89 -11.38
N ALA A 67 1.50 15.18 -10.44
CA ALA A 67 1.23 15.29 -9.03
C ALA A 67 2.32 16.11 -8.32
N THR A 68 1.93 16.89 -7.32
CA THR A 68 2.84 17.53 -6.37
C THR A 68 2.23 17.42 -5.00
N VAL A 69 2.98 16.88 -4.04
CA VAL A 69 2.58 16.89 -2.63
C VAL A 69 3.39 17.96 -1.92
N ARG A 70 2.74 18.96 -1.34
CA ARG A 70 3.41 20.03 -0.59
C ARG A 70 4.03 19.48 0.71
N PRO A 71 5.05 20.15 1.28
CA PRO A 71 5.49 19.87 2.64
C PRO A 71 4.31 19.78 3.62
N LEU A 72 4.37 18.85 4.58
CA LEU A 72 3.31 18.67 5.55
C LEU A 72 3.30 19.85 6.53
N ASP A 73 2.13 20.45 6.73
CA ASP A 73 1.92 21.56 7.67
C ASP A 73 1.13 21.10 8.89
N THR A 74 1.17 21.88 9.97
CA THR A 74 0.24 21.71 11.07
C THR A 74 -1.19 22.04 10.63
N ALA A 75 -2.15 21.27 11.12
CA ALA A 75 -3.57 21.54 10.93
C ALA A 75 -4.24 21.85 12.27
N THR A 76 -5.37 22.56 12.21
CA THR A 76 -6.26 22.67 13.37
C THR A 76 -6.96 21.33 13.57
N PRO A 77 -6.93 20.75 14.80
CA PRO A 77 -7.72 19.58 15.11
C PRO A 77 -9.22 19.83 14.85
N PRO A 78 -9.95 18.85 14.28
CA PRO A 78 -11.38 18.94 14.10
C PRO A 78 -12.09 19.09 15.46
N ALA A 79 -13.13 19.94 15.48
CA ALA A 79 -13.85 20.29 16.70
C ALA A 79 -14.68 19.12 17.28
N ASP A 80 -14.90 18.06 16.50
CA ASP A 80 -15.70 16.88 16.89
C ASP A 80 -14.93 15.91 17.80
N GLY A 81 -13.65 16.17 18.08
CA GLY A 81 -12.83 15.32 18.94
C GLY A 81 -12.48 13.97 18.31
N SER A 82 -12.55 13.85 16.98
CA SER A 82 -12.24 12.61 16.24
C SER A 82 -10.77 12.18 16.34
N LEU A 83 -9.89 13.04 16.85
CA LEU A 83 -8.48 12.68 17.08
C LEU A 83 -8.32 11.88 18.38
N PRO A 84 -7.54 10.79 18.36
CA PRO A 84 -7.18 10.10 19.59
C PRO A 84 -6.44 11.03 20.56
N ALA A 85 -6.61 10.80 21.86
CA ALA A 85 -5.99 11.61 22.89
C ALA A 85 -4.46 11.67 22.71
N GLY A 86 -3.92 12.89 22.72
CA GLY A 86 -2.49 13.16 22.57
C GLY A 86 -1.97 13.17 21.12
N TRP A 87 -2.81 12.89 20.13
CA TRP A 87 -2.42 12.98 18.72
C TRP A 87 -2.53 14.43 18.22
N SER A 88 -1.67 14.79 17.27
CA SER A 88 -1.70 16.08 16.59
C SER A 88 -2.37 15.97 15.21
N ALA A 89 -2.77 17.11 14.65
CA ALA A 89 -3.32 17.18 13.31
C ALA A 89 -2.26 17.76 12.36
N ALA A 90 -2.08 17.12 11.21
CA ALA A 90 -1.29 17.63 10.10
C ALA A 90 -2.13 17.70 8.82
N ARG A 91 -1.71 18.57 7.90
CA ARG A 91 -2.32 18.75 6.58
C ARG A 91 -1.40 18.22 5.50
N VAL A 92 -1.96 17.45 4.59
CA VAL A 92 -1.34 17.02 3.33
C VAL A 92 -2.05 17.77 2.21
N GLN A 93 -1.31 18.60 1.47
CA GLN A 93 -1.87 19.27 0.29
C GLN A 93 -1.34 18.60 -0.98
N VAL A 94 -2.26 18.17 -1.84
CA VAL A 94 -1.96 17.52 -3.11
C VAL A 94 -2.47 18.39 -4.25
N ASP A 95 -1.57 18.71 -5.16
CA ASP A 95 -1.85 19.45 -6.39
C ASP A 95 -1.78 18.46 -7.57
N LEU A 96 -2.87 18.31 -8.32
CA LEU A 96 -2.95 17.53 -9.56
C LEU A 96 -3.10 18.48 -10.74
N THR A 97 -2.11 18.52 -11.62
CA THR A 97 -2.08 19.40 -12.79
C THR A 97 -2.32 18.61 -14.07
N ASN A 98 -3.32 19.01 -14.84
CA ASN A 98 -3.58 18.42 -16.15
C ASN A 98 -2.52 18.96 -17.14
N THR A 99 -1.60 18.10 -17.56
CA THR A 99 -0.55 18.41 -18.55
C THR A 99 -0.90 18.00 -19.96
N GLY A 100 -2.05 17.33 -20.17
CA GLY A 100 -2.57 16.99 -21.47
C GLY A 100 -3.06 18.20 -22.28
N SER A 101 -3.37 17.97 -23.55
CA SER A 101 -3.91 18.98 -24.48
C SER A 101 -5.39 19.26 -24.30
N ASP A 102 -6.12 18.38 -23.61
CA ASP A 102 -7.58 18.38 -23.54
C ASP A 102 -8.11 18.50 -22.10
N ILE A 103 -9.39 18.88 -21.97
CA ILE A 103 -10.07 18.86 -20.66
C ILE A 103 -10.17 17.40 -20.20
N ALA A 104 -9.59 17.09 -19.05
CA ALA A 104 -9.57 15.74 -18.50
C ALA A 104 -10.42 15.65 -17.22
N LEU A 105 -10.93 14.45 -16.94
CA LEU A 105 -11.53 14.13 -15.65
C LEU A 105 -10.43 14.01 -14.60
N LEU A 106 -10.67 14.58 -13.42
CA LEU A 106 -9.78 14.44 -12.29
C LEU A 106 -9.60 12.94 -11.96
N PRO A 107 -8.36 12.44 -11.79
CA PRO A 107 -8.12 11.05 -11.42
C PRO A 107 -8.76 10.73 -10.06
N GLU A 108 -9.31 9.52 -9.94
CA GLU A 108 -9.73 9.00 -8.65
C GLU A 108 -8.50 8.79 -7.78
N THR A 109 -8.42 9.50 -6.66
CA THR A 109 -7.16 9.64 -5.93
C THR A 109 -7.29 9.16 -4.49
N ALA A 110 -6.40 8.25 -4.09
CA ALA A 110 -6.19 7.84 -2.71
C ALA A 110 -4.81 8.33 -2.21
N VAL A 111 -4.76 8.74 -0.95
CA VAL A 111 -3.54 9.24 -0.31
C VAL A 111 -3.33 8.53 1.00
N THR A 112 -2.15 7.94 1.14
CA THR A 112 -1.72 7.24 2.36
C THR A 112 -0.46 7.92 2.90
N VAL A 113 -0.45 8.26 4.18
CA VAL A 113 0.72 8.86 4.84
C VAL A 113 1.23 7.96 5.93
N ARG A 114 2.51 7.60 5.82
CA ARG A 114 3.23 6.73 6.76
C ARG A 114 4.40 7.47 7.38
N VAL A 115 4.58 7.29 8.68
CA VAL A 115 5.50 8.12 9.47
C VAL A 115 6.50 7.26 10.26
N GLY A 116 7.74 7.75 10.35
CA GLY A 116 8.83 7.11 11.06
C GLY A 116 9.43 5.90 10.35
N GLU A 117 10.37 5.24 11.03
CA GLU A 117 11.13 4.11 10.47
C GLU A 117 10.27 2.86 10.19
N LEU A 118 9.27 2.62 11.03
CA LEU A 118 8.32 1.53 10.84
C LEU A 118 7.19 1.88 9.86
N GLY A 119 7.14 3.12 9.37
CA GLY A 119 6.09 3.61 8.48
C GLY A 119 4.68 3.39 9.05
N LEU A 120 4.46 3.88 10.27
CA LEU A 120 3.17 3.81 10.92
C LEU A 120 2.15 4.62 10.11
N GLU A 121 1.06 3.98 9.72
CA GLU A 121 0.01 4.64 8.96
C GLU A 121 -0.76 5.65 9.81
N THR A 122 -0.89 6.87 9.28
CA THR A 122 -1.68 7.94 9.89
C THR A 122 -3.16 7.75 9.57
N LYS A 123 -4.05 8.28 10.41
CA LYS A 123 -5.49 8.18 10.19
C LYS A 123 -6.01 9.43 9.50
N PRO A 124 -6.69 9.33 8.34
CA PRO A 124 -7.31 10.49 7.73
C PRO A 124 -8.46 11.01 8.60
N PHE A 125 -8.67 12.32 8.61
CA PHE A 125 -9.87 12.94 9.17
C PHE A 125 -10.40 14.00 8.20
N THR A 126 -11.69 14.29 8.32
CA THR A 126 -12.37 15.33 7.54
C THR A 126 -12.63 16.55 8.39
N ASP A 127 -12.41 17.75 7.84
CA ASP A 127 -12.78 19.02 8.47
C ASP A 127 -13.40 19.94 7.42
N GLN A 128 -14.29 20.85 7.82
CA GLN A 128 -14.94 21.77 6.89
C GLN A 128 -13.95 22.73 6.21
N ASN A 129 -12.79 22.97 6.82
CA ASN A 129 -11.73 23.82 6.26
C ASN A 129 -10.73 23.03 5.40
N LEU A 130 -10.89 21.70 5.30
CA LEU A 130 -10.05 20.82 4.49
C LEU A 130 -10.86 20.33 3.28
N VAL A 131 -10.74 21.08 2.18
CA VAL A 131 -11.37 20.69 0.90
C VAL A 131 -10.59 19.51 0.33
N GLY A 132 -11.07 18.29 0.58
CA GLY A 132 -10.48 17.05 0.10
C GLY A 132 -10.78 16.75 -1.38
N PHE A 133 -10.43 15.53 -1.80
CA PHE A 133 -10.81 15.04 -3.13
C PHE A 133 -12.34 14.87 -3.23
N PRO A 134 -12.92 15.14 -4.41
CA PRO A 134 -14.33 14.87 -4.64
C PRO A 134 -14.58 13.36 -4.65
N LYS A 135 -15.85 12.97 -4.49
CA LYS A 135 -16.23 11.56 -4.68
C LYS A 135 -15.93 11.12 -6.12
N PRO A 136 -15.60 9.83 -6.34
CA PRO A 136 -15.27 9.27 -7.66
C PRO A 136 -16.25 9.64 -8.79
N ASP A 137 -17.54 9.71 -8.48
CA ASP A 137 -18.63 9.97 -9.43
C ASP A 137 -18.95 11.45 -9.66
N ALA A 138 -18.21 12.37 -9.03
CA ALA A 138 -18.49 13.81 -9.11
C ALA A 138 -18.23 14.41 -10.51
N GLY A 139 -17.48 13.71 -11.37
CA GLY A 139 -17.22 14.15 -12.74
C GLY A 139 -16.44 15.46 -12.85
N THR A 140 -15.59 15.75 -11.86
CA THR A 140 -14.77 16.97 -11.82
C THR A 140 -13.84 17.04 -13.04
N LYS A 141 -13.91 18.15 -13.77
CA LYS A 141 -13.14 18.40 -14.99
C LYS A 141 -12.08 19.47 -14.77
N VAL A 142 -10.88 19.24 -15.28
CA VAL A 142 -9.74 20.16 -15.18
C VAL A 142 -9.25 20.51 -16.59
N LYS A 143 -9.12 21.80 -16.88
CA LYS A 143 -8.64 22.29 -18.18
C LYS A 143 -7.14 22.00 -18.36
N PRO A 144 -6.64 21.92 -19.61
CA PRO A 144 -5.21 21.87 -19.89
C PRO A 144 -4.45 22.97 -19.15
N GLY A 145 -3.35 22.61 -18.50
CA GLY A 145 -2.49 23.51 -17.72
C GLY A 145 -3.08 23.98 -16.38
N ALA A 146 -4.32 23.60 -16.05
CA ALA A 146 -4.93 23.95 -14.76
C ALA A 146 -4.60 22.90 -13.69
N THR A 147 -4.61 23.35 -12.43
CA THR A 147 -4.33 22.55 -11.25
C THR A 147 -5.57 22.42 -10.39
N PHE A 148 -5.87 21.20 -9.96
CA PHE A 148 -6.79 20.92 -8.88
C PHE A 148 -6.00 20.71 -7.59
N THR A 149 -6.46 21.31 -6.48
CA THR A 149 -5.79 21.20 -5.18
C THR A 149 -6.74 20.58 -4.16
N ALA A 150 -6.28 19.51 -3.50
CA ALA A 150 -6.94 18.88 -2.37
C ALA A 150 -6.12 19.09 -1.09
N ASN A 151 -6.82 19.31 0.03
CA ASN A 151 -6.27 19.37 1.38
C ASN A 151 -6.85 18.23 2.21
N LEU A 152 -5.99 17.37 2.73
CA LEU A 152 -6.35 16.21 3.53
C LEU A 152 -5.82 16.37 4.96
N GLY A 153 -6.64 16.03 5.93
CA GLY A 153 -6.26 16.01 7.34
C GLY A 153 -5.76 14.63 7.71
N VAL A 154 -4.63 14.56 8.41
CA VAL A 154 -4.11 13.30 8.98
C VAL A 154 -3.82 13.47 10.47
N ALA A 155 -4.25 12.48 11.26
CA ALA A 155 -3.96 12.39 12.67
C ALA A 155 -2.59 11.73 12.86
N VAL A 156 -1.72 12.42 13.57
CA VAL A 156 -0.31 12.09 13.73
C VAL A 156 -0.02 11.73 15.19
N PRO A 157 0.57 10.55 15.48
CA PRO A 157 0.93 10.18 16.84
C PRO A 157 2.02 11.11 17.41
N PRO A 158 1.96 11.45 18.72
CA PRO A 158 2.84 12.43 19.34
C PRO A 158 4.33 12.07 19.23
N GLN A 159 4.67 10.78 19.25
CA GLN A 159 6.03 10.29 19.14
C GLN A 159 6.66 10.50 17.76
N THR A 160 5.87 10.87 16.74
CA THR A 160 6.32 10.95 15.34
C THR A 160 6.62 12.36 14.85
N ALA A 161 6.45 13.39 15.70
CA ALA A 161 6.81 14.77 15.35
C ALA A 161 8.26 14.87 14.84
N GLY A 162 8.47 15.62 13.75
CA GLY A 162 9.80 15.77 13.13
C GLY A 162 10.39 14.51 12.48
N GLN A 163 9.68 13.37 12.49
CA GLN A 163 10.15 12.16 11.82
C GLN A 163 9.89 12.21 10.31
N ARG A 164 10.56 11.31 9.58
CA ARG A 164 10.31 11.04 8.16
C ARG A 164 8.84 10.73 7.93
N ALA A 165 8.27 11.30 6.87
CA ALA A 165 6.93 11.04 6.39
C ALA A 165 7.01 10.64 4.91
N THR A 166 6.47 9.47 4.58
CA THR A 166 6.30 9.00 3.21
C THR A 166 4.82 9.13 2.84
N VAL A 167 4.53 9.89 1.79
CA VAL A 167 3.20 10.07 1.22
C VAL A 167 3.10 9.22 -0.05
N THR A 168 2.18 8.27 -0.06
CA THR A 168 1.82 7.47 -1.23
C THR A 168 0.58 8.07 -1.86
N LEU A 169 0.65 8.33 -3.16
CA LEU A 169 -0.46 8.81 -3.97
C LEU A 169 -0.79 7.74 -5.01
N GLU A 170 -2.02 7.25 -4.97
CA GLU A 170 -2.58 6.34 -5.97
C GLU A 170 -3.62 7.11 -6.78
N ALA A 171 -3.44 7.20 -8.09
CA ALA A 171 -4.31 7.96 -8.98
C ALA A 171 -4.79 7.07 -10.14
N THR A 172 -6.09 6.81 -10.19
CA THR A 172 -6.73 6.03 -11.27
C THR A 172 -7.35 6.98 -12.28
N GLN A 173 -6.85 6.96 -13.51
CA GLN A 173 -7.40 7.79 -14.58
C GLN A 173 -8.66 7.14 -15.16
N ALA A 174 -9.58 7.98 -15.67
CA ALA A 174 -10.84 7.49 -16.21
C ALA A 174 -10.61 6.49 -17.36
N GLY A 175 -11.18 5.29 -17.23
CA GLY A 175 -11.05 4.22 -18.22
C GLY A 175 -9.84 3.29 -18.01
N LEU A 176 -8.98 3.54 -17.02
CA LEU A 176 -7.92 2.62 -16.63
C LEU A 176 -8.37 1.68 -15.50
N ALA A 177 -7.82 0.47 -15.50
CA ALA A 177 -8.11 -0.55 -14.50
C ALA A 177 -7.16 -0.52 -13.29
N GLU A 178 -5.97 0.07 -13.47
CA GLU A 178 -4.92 0.12 -12.46
C GLU A 178 -4.59 1.58 -12.10
N ALA A 179 -4.25 1.81 -10.84
CA ALA A 179 -3.85 3.11 -10.34
C ALA A 179 -2.36 3.37 -10.60
N ASP A 180 -2.05 4.56 -11.08
CA ASP A 180 -0.68 5.07 -11.06
C ASP A 180 -0.27 5.33 -9.61
N THR A 181 0.83 4.74 -9.17
CA THR A 181 1.36 4.95 -7.82
C THR A 181 2.63 5.79 -7.88
N VAL A 182 2.68 6.85 -7.07
CA VAL A 182 3.87 7.68 -6.87
C VAL A 182 4.11 7.96 -5.40
N PHE A 183 5.37 8.22 -5.04
CA PHE A 183 5.82 8.34 -3.65
C PHE A 183 6.56 9.64 -3.42
N PHE A 184 6.17 10.33 -2.36
CA PHE A 184 6.85 11.53 -1.90
C PHE A 184 7.36 11.37 -0.48
N GLU A 185 8.46 12.02 -0.15
CA GLU A 185 9.06 11.97 1.18
C GLU A 185 9.53 13.33 1.68
N GLY A 186 9.31 13.55 2.97
CA GLY A 186 9.90 14.65 3.71
C GLY A 186 9.72 14.44 5.20
N THR A 187 9.47 15.49 5.98
CA THR A 187 9.38 15.41 7.44
C THR A 187 8.04 15.92 7.94
N LEU A 188 7.54 15.30 9.01
CA LEU A 188 6.41 15.84 9.76
C LEU A 188 6.77 17.18 10.42
N PRO A 189 5.79 18.08 10.60
CA PRO A 189 6.01 19.30 11.36
C PRO A 189 6.37 18.99 12.83
N GLY A 190 7.18 19.87 13.42
CA GLY A 190 7.65 19.76 14.80
C GLY A 190 9.06 19.18 14.93
N SER A 191 9.54 19.12 16.17
CA SER A 191 10.87 18.59 16.49
C SER A 191 10.76 17.17 17.04
N PRO A 192 11.70 16.27 16.71
CA PRO A 192 11.74 14.92 17.26
C PRO A 192 11.89 14.98 18.78
N THR A 193 10.91 14.45 19.50
CA THR A 193 10.88 14.42 20.98
C THR A 193 11.68 13.25 21.57
N ARG A 194 11.96 12.21 20.79
CA ARG A 194 12.82 11.07 21.18
C ARG A 194 13.27 10.30 19.94
N ALA A 195 14.46 9.71 19.98
CA ALA A 195 14.83 8.70 19.00
C ALA A 195 13.86 7.51 19.09
N THR A 196 13.18 7.19 17.99
CA THR A 196 12.37 5.98 17.88
C THR A 196 13.29 4.78 18.09
N PRO A 197 12.91 3.79 18.90
CA PRO A 197 13.72 2.59 19.05
C PRO A 197 13.99 1.98 17.68
N THR A 198 15.27 1.76 17.37
CA THR A 198 15.71 1.03 16.19
C THR A 198 14.99 -0.32 16.15
N PRO A 199 14.58 -0.81 14.96
CA PRO A 199 13.89 -2.09 14.87
C PRO A 199 14.64 -3.20 15.60
N ALA A 200 13.90 -4.08 16.28
CA ALA A 200 14.48 -5.29 16.88
C ALA A 200 15.20 -6.14 15.81
N GLY A 201 16.16 -6.95 16.23
CA GLY A 201 16.95 -7.78 15.31
C GLY A 201 16.08 -8.71 14.45
N THR A 202 16.60 -9.08 13.29
CA THR A 202 16.00 -10.14 12.46
C THR A 202 16.25 -11.49 13.12
N ALA A 203 15.20 -12.32 13.24
CA ALA A 203 15.33 -13.67 13.77
C ALA A 203 16.21 -14.55 12.84
N ALA A 204 16.95 -15.48 13.43
CA ALA A 204 17.71 -16.46 12.67
C ALA A 204 16.77 -17.46 11.96
N THR A 205 17.16 -17.91 10.77
CA THR A 205 16.42 -18.86 9.93
C THR A 205 16.20 -20.19 10.67
N GLY A 206 14.97 -20.74 10.60
CA GLY A 206 14.67 -22.10 11.07
C GLY A 206 14.04 -22.23 12.47
N SER A 207 13.66 -21.13 13.12
CA SER A 207 12.93 -21.13 14.41
C SER A 207 11.62 -20.34 14.31
N ALA A 208 10.63 -20.67 15.15
CA ALA A 208 9.42 -19.86 15.28
C ALA A 208 9.81 -18.44 15.73
N VAL A 209 9.33 -17.44 15.02
CA VAL A 209 9.73 -16.04 15.23
C VAL A 209 9.02 -15.53 16.48
N ALA A 210 9.71 -14.93 17.45
CA ALA A 210 9.02 -14.35 18.59
C ALA A 210 8.18 -13.13 18.16
N LEU A 211 6.97 -12.98 18.72
CA LEU A 211 6.16 -11.77 18.51
C LEU A 211 6.98 -10.52 18.87
N GLY A 212 6.96 -9.54 17.97
CA GLY A 212 7.73 -8.29 18.04
C GLY A 212 9.08 -8.33 17.33
N GLN A 213 9.56 -9.49 16.87
CA GLN A 213 10.78 -9.63 16.07
C GLN A 213 10.46 -9.61 14.57
N TRP A 214 11.47 -9.27 13.75
CA TRP A 214 11.37 -9.37 12.30
C TRP A 214 11.66 -10.80 11.84
N SER A 215 10.83 -11.32 10.95
CA SER A 215 11.17 -12.50 10.17
C SER A 215 12.28 -12.20 9.17
N PRO A 216 13.01 -13.21 8.69
CA PRO A 216 13.95 -13.07 7.57
C PRO A 216 13.32 -12.44 6.32
N ASP A 217 12.03 -12.71 6.09
CA ASP A 217 11.26 -12.20 4.94
C ASP A 217 10.77 -10.76 5.15
N GLY A 218 11.20 -10.06 6.21
CA GLY A 218 10.85 -8.67 6.43
C GLY A 218 9.39 -8.46 6.87
N VAL A 219 8.81 -9.43 7.59
CA VAL A 219 7.48 -9.31 8.24
C VAL A 219 7.65 -9.29 9.75
N ARG A 220 6.91 -8.44 10.44
CA ARG A 220 6.89 -8.37 11.91
C ARG A 220 5.45 -8.28 12.39
N VAL A 221 5.14 -9.05 13.43
CA VAL A 221 3.84 -9.01 14.12
C VAL A 221 4.11 -8.66 15.58
N SER A 222 3.54 -7.57 16.10
CA SER A 222 3.73 -7.20 17.51
C SER A 222 3.02 -8.19 18.45
N PRO A 223 3.39 -8.21 19.75
CA PRO A 223 2.54 -8.83 20.77
C PRO A 223 1.12 -8.24 20.72
N LEU A 224 0.13 -9.08 21.03
CA LEU A 224 -1.27 -8.65 21.11
C LEU A 224 -1.48 -7.79 22.35
N GLN A 225 -2.14 -6.65 22.17
CA GLN A 225 -2.63 -5.80 23.25
C GLN A 225 -4.10 -6.12 23.46
N LEU A 226 -4.44 -6.67 24.62
CA LEU A 226 -5.78 -7.13 24.94
C LEU A 226 -6.61 -6.01 25.57
N ALA A 227 -7.84 -5.86 25.09
CA ALA A 227 -8.88 -5.09 25.75
C ALA A 227 -9.60 -5.94 26.82
N GLY A 228 -10.58 -5.32 27.48
CA GLY A 228 -11.43 -6.00 28.47
C GLY A 228 -12.27 -7.13 27.87
N ASP A 229 -12.68 -8.05 28.73
CA ASP A 229 -13.61 -9.12 28.39
C ASP A 229 -14.99 -8.56 28.05
N LYS A 230 -15.54 -9.01 26.92
CA LYS A 230 -16.92 -8.77 26.51
C LYS A 230 -17.54 -10.09 26.07
N GLY A 231 -18.25 -10.75 26.99
CA GLY A 231 -19.05 -11.93 26.67
C GLY A 231 -18.20 -13.16 26.33
N GLY A 232 -17.08 -13.38 27.02
CA GLY A 232 -16.23 -14.56 26.82
C GLY A 232 -15.25 -14.45 25.65
N ARG A 233 -15.15 -13.26 25.05
CA ARG A 233 -14.10 -12.87 24.11
C ARG A 233 -13.44 -11.57 24.55
N ARG A 234 -12.20 -11.37 24.12
CA ARG A 234 -11.46 -10.11 24.28
C ARG A 234 -11.13 -9.56 22.92
N ASP A 235 -11.48 -8.30 22.69
CA ASP A 235 -10.93 -7.54 21.57
C ASP A 235 -9.42 -7.39 21.78
N ALA A 236 -8.64 -7.48 20.72
CA ALA A 236 -7.21 -7.33 20.77
C ALA A 236 -6.70 -6.54 19.56
N THR A 237 -5.59 -5.85 19.74
CA THR A 237 -4.88 -5.16 18.65
C THR A 237 -3.45 -5.63 18.56
N LEU A 238 -2.94 -5.75 17.34
CA LEU A 238 -1.53 -5.96 17.06
C LEU A 238 -1.09 -5.03 15.93
N GLU A 239 0.20 -4.76 15.83
CA GLU A 239 0.81 -4.09 14.69
C GLU A 239 1.36 -5.14 13.74
N LEU A 240 0.95 -5.05 12.47
CA LEU A 240 1.57 -5.76 11.37
C LEU A 240 2.51 -4.79 10.65
N SER A 241 3.79 -5.12 10.59
CA SER A 241 4.79 -4.36 9.85
C SER A 241 5.38 -5.19 8.72
N VAL A 242 5.52 -4.60 7.54
CA VAL A 242 6.15 -5.23 6.37
C VAL A 242 7.19 -4.28 5.77
N ARG A 243 8.40 -4.78 5.55
CA ARG A 243 9.46 -4.05 4.86
C ARG A 243 9.38 -4.30 3.36
N ASN A 244 9.52 -3.24 2.59
CA ASN A 244 9.98 -3.31 1.22
C ASN A 244 11.50 -3.08 1.22
N THR A 245 12.26 -4.13 0.91
CA THR A 245 13.72 -4.07 0.77
C THR A 245 14.17 -3.92 -0.67
N ASP A 246 13.22 -3.90 -1.60
CA ASP A 246 13.46 -3.87 -3.03
C ASP A 246 13.51 -2.42 -3.54
N ASP A 247 14.13 -2.26 -4.72
CA ASP A 247 14.19 -0.97 -5.43
C ASP A 247 12.84 -0.59 -6.06
N ASP A 248 11.96 -1.58 -6.27
CA ASP A 248 10.63 -1.37 -6.82
C ASP A 248 9.57 -1.22 -5.72
N PRO A 249 8.47 -0.48 -6.00
CA PRO A 249 7.34 -0.43 -5.09
C PRO A 249 6.70 -1.79 -4.86
N ARG A 250 6.35 -2.09 -3.61
CA ARG A 250 5.54 -3.26 -3.26
C ARG A 250 4.07 -2.87 -3.31
N SER A 251 3.21 -3.71 -3.89
CA SER A 251 1.77 -3.48 -4.06
C SER A 251 0.93 -3.57 -2.77
N GLY A 252 1.56 -3.50 -1.59
CA GLY A 252 0.90 -3.60 -0.28
C GLY A 252 1.65 -4.50 0.71
N MET A 253 1.14 -4.60 1.94
CA MET A 253 1.60 -5.59 2.90
C MET A 253 1.27 -7.01 2.42
N GLY A 254 0.03 -7.24 1.96
CA GLY A 254 -0.39 -8.50 1.35
C GLY A 254 -0.23 -9.72 2.26
N VAL A 255 -0.49 -9.58 3.56
CA VAL A 255 -0.36 -10.64 4.57
C VAL A 255 -1.72 -11.03 5.16
N THR A 256 -2.08 -12.30 5.12
CA THR A 256 -3.20 -12.84 5.89
C THR A 256 -2.71 -13.32 7.24
N LEU A 257 -3.29 -12.80 8.32
CA LEU A 257 -3.00 -13.19 9.69
C LEU A 257 -4.06 -14.16 10.20
N ARG A 258 -3.62 -15.29 10.74
CA ARG A 258 -4.48 -16.22 11.48
C ARG A 258 -3.97 -16.36 12.90
N VAL A 259 -4.82 -15.99 13.87
CA VAL A 259 -4.49 -16.05 15.29
C VAL A 259 -4.91 -17.42 15.83
N LEU A 260 -3.96 -18.16 16.37
CA LEU A 260 -4.12 -19.50 16.92
C LEU A 260 -3.83 -19.45 18.43
N VAL A 261 -4.67 -20.11 19.24
CA VAL A 261 -4.54 -20.08 20.71
C VAL A 261 -4.52 -21.47 21.31
N GLY A 262 -3.84 -21.59 22.46
CA GLY A 262 -3.70 -22.84 23.20
C GLY A 262 -2.72 -23.82 22.56
N ALA A 263 -2.45 -24.93 23.26
CA ALA A 263 -1.55 -25.98 22.78
C ALA A 263 -2.08 -26.67 21.50
N ASP A 264 -3.41 -26.72 21.34
CA ASP A 264 -4.08 -27.34 20.20
C ASP A 264 -4.16 -26.41 18.97
N LEU A 265 -3.59 -25.20 19.04
CA LEU A 265 -3.57 -24.21 17.96
C LEU A 265 -4.96 -23.91 17.37
N THR A 266 -5.96 -23.75 18.23
CA THR A 266 -7.32 -23.45 17.78
C THR A 266 -7.38 -22.06 17.17
N THR A 267 -7.96 -21.92 15.99
CA THR A 267 -8.15 -20.60 15.36
C THR A 267 -9.09 -19.73 16.18
N ALA A 268 -8.55 -18.61 16.67
CA ALA A 268 -9.27 -17.57 17.37
C ALA A 268 -9.88 -16.55 16.39
N ASP A 269 -9.10 -16.16 15.38
CA ASP A 269 -9.50 -15.16 14.38
C ASP A 269 -8.67 -15.28 13.09
N THR A 270 -9.13 -14.65 12.01
CA THR A 270 -8.40 -14.50 10.74
C THR A 270 -8.68 -13.14 10.12
N VAL A 271 -7.62 -12.43 9.75
CA VAL A 271 -7.69 -11.10 9.13
C VAL A 271 -6.83 -11.07 7.88
N SER A 272 -7.33 -10.47 6.81
CA SER A 272 -6.61 -10.31 5.55
C SER A 272 -6.52 -8.84 5.13
N ALA A 273 -5.57 -8.56 4.24
CA ALA A 273 -5.46 -7.30 3.52
C ALA A 273 -6.79 -6.87 2.89
N GLY A 274 -7.10 -5.57 2.94
CA GLY A 274 -8.29 -4.96 2.35
C GLY A 274 -9.60 -5.20 3.11
N LEU A 275 -9.67 -6.23 3.96
CA LEU A 275 -10.86 -6.53 4.78
C LEU A 275 -10.67 -6.19 6.26
N GLY A 276 -9.46 -6.32 6.80
CA GLY A 276 -9.20 -5.96 8.20
C GLY A 276 -8.06 -4.98 8.45
N TYR A 277 -7.38 -4.52 7.39
CA TYR A 277 -6.41 -3.43 7.44
C TYR A 277 -6.20 -2.84 6.03
N GLN A 278 -5.64 -1.63 5.92
CA GLN A 278 -5.39 -0.97 4.63
C GLN A 278 -4.16 -1.56 3.94
N ASP A 279 -4.27 -1.86 2.65
CA ASP A 279 -3.20 -2.52 1.88
C ASP A 279 -2.58 -1.59 0.82
N ALA A 280 -2.33 -0.34 1.19
CA ALA A 280 -1.77 0.64 0.25
C ALA A 280 -0.31 0.29 -0.11
N PRO A 281 0.16 0.61 -1.34
CA PRO A 281 1.52 0.33 -1.80
C PRO A 281 2.61 0.84 -0.86
N ILE A 282 3.73 0.13 -0.79
CA ILE A 282 4.88 0.45 0.05
C ILE A 282 6.02 0.94 -0.85
N ALA A 283 6.49 2.16 -0.59
CA ALA A 283 7.60 2.75 -1.33
C ALA A 283 8.87 1.88 -1.27
N PRO A 284 9.78 1.98 -2.27
CA PRO A 284 11.08 1.33 -2.23
C PRO A 284 11.83 1.60 -0.93
N HIS A 285 12.48 0.58 -0.37
CA HIS A 285 13.28 0.71 0.86
C HIS A 285 12.54 1.30 2.06
N ARG A 286 11.21 1.16 2.14
CA ARG A 286 10.38 1.65 3.25
C ARG A 286 9.59 0.54 3.90
N THR A 287 9.17 0.81 5.13
CA THR A 287 8.31 -0.09 5.91
C THR A 287 6.89 0.46 5.88
N ALA A 288 5.89 -0.41 5.94
CA ALA A 288 4.52 -0.05 6.30
C ALA A 288 4.12 -0.76 7.58
N THR A 289 3.38 -0.07 8.45
CA THR A 289 2.78 -0.64 9.66
C THR A 289 1.32 -0.23 9.80
N ASP A 290 0.43 -1.20 10.01
CA ASP A 290 -0.97 -0.98 10.34
C ASP A 290 -1.34 -1.68 11.67
N THR A 291 -2.32 -1.11 12.37
CA THR A 291 -2.93 -1.68 13.57
C THR A 291 -4.08 -2.60 13.18
N VAL A 292 -3.84 -3.90 13.28
CA VAL A 292 -4.83 -4.94 13.01
C VAL A 292 -5.66 -5.22 14.26
N ARG A 293 -6.99 -5.30 14.10
CA ARG A 293 -7.92 -5.71 15.16
C ARG A 293 -8.27 -7.17 15.01
N VAL A 294 -8.21 -7.91 16.11
CA VAL A 294 -8.56 -9.33 16.18
C VAL A 294 -9.35 -9.60 17.46
N SER A 295 -9.96 -10.77 17.58
CA SER A 295 -10.67 -11.19 18.78
C SER A 295 -10.17 -12.55 19.25
N VAL A 296 -9.93 -12.70 20.54
CA VAL A 296 -9.50 -13.98 21.14
C VAL A 296 -10.49 -14.48 22.20
N PRO A 297 -10.69 -15.79 22.35
CA PRO A 297 -11.50 -16.33 23.44
C PRO A 297 -10.89 -15.99 24.81
N SER A 298 -11.70 -15.51 25.75
CA SER A 298 -11.21 -15.12 27.08
C SER A 298 -10.56 -16.27 27.84
N ARG A 299 -11.05 -17.50 27.62
CA ARG A 299 -10.49 -18.72 28.23
C ARG A 299 -9.06 -19.04 27.77
N ALA A 300 -8.60 -18.42 26.68
CA ALA A 300 -7.23 -18.55 26.21
C ALA A 300 -6.25 -17.59 26.91
N VAL A 301 -6.74 -16.72 27.80
CA VAL A 301 -5.95 -15.74 28.53
C VAL A 301 -5.92 -16.10 30.03
N PRO A 302 -4.74 -16.24 30.66
CA PRO A 302 -3.40 -16.23 30.05
C PRO A 302 -3.10 -17.54 29.33
N GLY A 303 -2.28 -17.49 28.28
CA GLY A 303 -1.94 -18.70 27.51
C GLY A 303 -1.04 -18.46 26.31
N PRO A 304 -0.55 -19.53 25.66
CA PRO A 304 0.25 -19.42 24.44
C PRO A 304 -0.63 -18.94 23.28
N VAL A 305 -0.03 -18.12 22.43
CA VAL A 305 -0.61 -17.65 21.17
C VAL A 305 0.41 -17.77 20.06
N THR A 306 -0.08 -18.17 18.91
CA THR A 306 0.69 -18.28 17.69
C THR A 306 -0.04 -17.50 16.60
N VAL A 307 0.64 -16.56 15.94
CA VAL A 307 0.12 -15.85 14.78
C VAL A 307 0.78 -16.42 13.54
N GLN A 308 -0.01 -17.07 12.71
CA GLN A 308 0.39 -17.46 11.37
C GLN A 308 0.22 -16.25 10.44
N ALA A 309 1.26 -15.90 9.70
CA ALA A 309 1.25 -14.85 8.69
C ALA A 309 1.53 -15.48 7.31
N GLU A 310 0.53 -15.47 6.44
CA GLU A 310 0.62 -15.97 5.08
C GLU A 310 0.78 -14.80 4.11
N GLN A 311 1.90 -14.75 3.40
CA GLN A 311 2.22 -13.69 2.44
C GLN A 311 1.59 -13.96 1.07
N ARG A 312 1.36 -12.89 0.29
CA ARG A 312 0.97 -12.94 -1.12
C ARG A 312 2.03 -13.75 -1.90
N GLY A 313 1.69 -14.98 -2.26
CA GLY A 313 2.63 -15.97 -2.83
C GLY A 313 2.68 -17.30 -2.07
N GLY A 314 2.00 -17.40 -0.91
CA GLY A 314 1.81 -18.65 -0.16
C GLY A 314 2.92 -18.98 0.85
N SER A 315 3.93 -18.11 1.00
CA SER A 315 4.92 -18.25 2.09
C SER A 315 4.23 -18.06 3.44
N GLN A 316 4.47 -19.00 4.36
CA GLN A 316 3.89 -19.00 5.68
C GLN A 316 4.97 -18.77 6.74
N LEU A 317 4.73 -17.78 7.60
CA LEU A 317 5.56 -17.44 8.75
C LEU A 317 4.77 -17.69 10.04
N MET A 318 5.47 -18.16 11.07
CA MET A 318 4.87 -18.42 12.38
C MET A 318 5.50 -17.51 13.43
N PHE A 319 4.66 -16.76 14.13
CA PHE A 319 5.05 -15.89 15.22
C PHE A 319 4.50 -16.39 16.56
N GLU A 320 5.33 -16.54 17.58
CA GLU A 320 4.94 -17.11 18.88
C GLU A 320 5.05 -16.11 20.03
N GLY A 321 4.13 -16.22 20.99
CA GLY A 321 4.20 -15.50 22.24
C GLY A 321 3.14 -15.92 23.25
N THR A 322 2.78 -15.01 24.14
CA THR A 322 1.82 -15.28 25.23
C THR A 322 0.79 -14.16 25.36
N LEU A 323 -0.47 -14.53 25.58
CA LEU A 323 -1.55 -13.65 25.98
C LEU A 323 -1.45 -13.40 27.49
N LYS A 324 -1.48 -12.14 27.90
CA LYS A 324 -1.34 -11.71 29.30
C LYS A 324 -2.47 -10.76 29.69
#